data_AF-A0A316I0K0-F1
#
_entry.id   AF-A0A316I0K0-F1
#
_cell.length_a   1.000
_cell.length_b   1.000
_cell.length_c   1.000
_cell.angle_alpha   90.00
_cell.angle_beta   90.00
_cell.angle_gamma   90.00
#
_symmetry.space_group_name_H-M   'P 1'
#
loop_
_entity.id
_entity.type
_entity.pdbx_description
1 polymer ?
#
loop_
_entity_poly.entity_id
_entity_poly.type
_entity_poly.pdbx_seq_one_letter_code
_entity_poly.pdbx_strand_id
1 'polypeptide(L)'
;MDPQPRIHCPLCRWEPGADARWVCTPSEPGAGCGTCWNTFWTAGCCPGCGHFWARTQCHACKRSSPHEAWYHYPAGDGAAPRKEKSLEKAAG
;
A
#
# COMPACT_ATOMS: atom_id res chain seq x y z
N MET A 1 -5.26 -13.03 -18.64
CA MET A 1 -4.97 -11.78 -17.92
C MET A 1 -4.72 -12.13 -16.46
N ASP A 2 -3.67 -11.58 -15.86
CA ASP A 2 -3.46 -11.69 -14.41
C ASP A 2 -4.61 -10.97 -13.67
N PRO A 3 -5.14 -11.53 -12.56
CA PRO A 3 -6.22 -10.89 -11.85
C PRO A 3 -5.78 -9.55 -11.25
N GLN A 4 -6.47 -8.47 -11.63
CA GLN A 4 -6.21 -7.15 -11.06
C GLN A 4 -6.55 -7.12 -9.56
N PRO A 5 -5.70 -6.53 -8.71
CA PRO A 5 -5.99 -6.41 -7.29
C PRO A 5 -7.16 -5.46 -7.04
N ARG A 6 -8.00 -5.79 -6.07
CA ARG A 6 -8.99 -4.87 -5.50
C ARG A 6 -8.31 -4.01 -4.45
N ILE A 7 -8.45 -2.70 -4.57
CA ILE A 7 -7.85 -1.75 -3.64
C ILE A 7 -8.88 -1.33 -2.61
N HIS A 8 -8.70 -1.70 -1.34
CA HIS A 8 -9.55 -1.23 -0.26
C HIS A 8 -8.84 -1.24 1.09
N CYS A 9 -9.32 -0.40 2.01
CA CYS A 9 -8.76 -0.31 3.35
C CYS A 9 -8.87 -1.67 4.05
N PRO A 10 -7.76 -2.28 4.52
CA PRO A 10 -7.79 -3.59 5.16
C PRO A 10 -8.55 -3.59 6.50
N LEU A 11 -8.82 -2.40 7.07
CA LEU A 11 -9.45 -2.25 8.39
C LEU A 11 -10.94 -1.96 8.35
N CYS A 12 -11.47 -1.46 7.22
CA CYS A 12 -12.88 -1.06 7.13
C CYS A 12 -13.51 -1.30 5.75
N ARG A 13 -12.74 -1.81 4.78
CA ARG A 13 -13.16 -2.09 3.40
C ARG A 13 -13.59 -0.88 2.58
N TRP A 14 -13.27 0.34 3.02
CA TRP A 14 -13.46 1.53 2.20
C TRP A 14 -12.60 1.48 0.94
N GLU A 15 -13.22 1.73 -0.21
CA GLU A 15 -12.59 1.76 -1.52
C GLU A 15 -12.27 3.20 -1.95
N PRO A 16 -11.01 3.51 -2.29
CA PRO A 16 -10.63 4.83 -2.77
C PRO A 16 -11.11 5.04 -4.22
N GLY A 17 -11.94 6.06 -4.44
CA GLY A 17 -12.27 6.53 -5.79
C GLY A 17 -11.13 7.32 -6.45
N ALA A 18 -11.31 7.72 -7.71
CA ALA A 18 -10.33 8.52 -8.45
C ALA A 18 -10.01 9.87 -7.76
N ASP A 19 -11.00 10.44 -7.07
CA ASP A 19 -10.90 11.71 -6.33
C ASP A 19 -10.34 11.55 -4.90
N ALA A 20 -10.04 10.33 -4.46
CA ALA A 20 -9.34 10.14 -3.19
C ALA A 20 -7.90 10.65 -3.32
N ARG A 21 -7.61 11.78 -2.65
CA ARG A 21 -6.29 12.42 -2.65
C ARG A 21 -5.63 12.36 -1.27
N TRP A 22 -4.32 12.23 -1.28
CA TRP A 22 -3.43 12.44 -0.14
C TRP A 22 -2.44 13.52 -0.49
N VAL A 23 -1.94 14.20 0.53
CA VAL A 23 -0.97 15.29 0.38
C VAL A 23 0.40 14.80 0.82
N CYS A 24 1.45 15.16 0.09
CA CYS A 24 2.82 14.86 0.47
C CYS A 24 3.22 15.82 1.59
N THR A 25 3.07 15.39 2.84
CA THR A 25 3.39 16.19 4.02
C THR A 25 4.87 16.11 4.37
N PRO A 26 5.44 17.10 5.07
CA PRO A 26 6.83 17.08 5.52
C PRO A 26 7.03 16.17 6.76
N SER A 27 6.29 15.06 6.83
CA SER A 27 6.30 14.17 8.00
C SER A 27 7.48 13.20 8.04
N GLU A 28 8.18 13.03 6.91
CA GLU A 28 9.34 12.15 6.77
C GLU A 28 10.48 12.89 6.03
N PRO A 29 11.75 12.59 6.30
CA PRO A 29 12.87 13.12 5.54
C PRO A 29 12.73 12.84 4.03
N GLY A 30 12.94 13.87 3.20
CA GLY A 30 12.77 13.78 1.74
C GLY A 30 11.32 13.80 1.25
N ALA A 31 10.34 13.93 2.15
CA ALA A 31 8.95 14.22 1.82
C ALA A 31 8.64 15.73 1.93
N GLY A 32 7.38 16.14 1.71
CA GLY A 32 6.91 17.50 1.97
C GLY A 32 6.76 18.43 0.77
N CYS A 33 6.73 17.90 -0.46
CA CYS A 33 6.53 18.75 -1.66
C CYS A 33 5.10 19.27 -1.85
N GLY A 34 4.14 18.88 -1.00
CA GLY A 34 2.76 19.36 -1.06
C GLY A 34 1.94 18.81 -2.24
N THR A 35 2.48 17.88 -3.03
CA THR A 35 1.73 17.24 -4.12
C THR A 35 0.48 16.56 -3.57
N CYS A 36 -0.66 16.76 -4.24
CA CYS A 36 -1.93 16.11 -3.94
C CYS A 36 -2.21 15.04 -5.00
N TRP A 37 -2.20 13.76 -4.64
CA TRP A 37 -2.41 12.66 -5.60
C TRP A 37 -3.14 11.48 -4.96
N ASN A 38 -3.64 10.56 -5.79
CA ASN A 38 -4.13 9.28 -5.30
C ASN A 38 -2.92 8.35 -5.14
N THR A 39 -2.62 7.93 -3.92
CA THR A 39 -1.40 7.16 -3.61
C THR A 39 -1.33 5.85 -4.38
N PHE A 40 -2.47 5.27 -4.75
CA PHE A 40 -2.53 4.01 -5.46
C PHE A 40 -2.14 4.11 -6.93
N TRP A 41 -2.11 5.31 -7.52
CA TRP A 41 -1.65 5.52 -8.91
C TRP A 41 -0.16 5.21 -9.09
N THR A 42 0.62 5.35 -8.02
CA THR A 42 2.08 5.25 -8.02
C THR A 42 2.58 4.31 -6.92
N ALA A 43 1.70 3.43 -6.42
CA ALA A 43 1.99 2.51 -5.32
C ALA A 43 2.67 3.18 -4.10
N GLY A 44 2.21 4.37 -3.73
CA GLY A 44 2.73 5.12 -2.58
C GLY A 44 3.91 6.04 -2.90
N CYS A 45 4.45 6.04 -4.12
CA CYS A 45 5.51 6.96 -4.50
C CYS A 45 4.96 8.36 -4.83
N CYS A 46 5.43 9.41 -4.17
CA CYS A 46 5.04 10.77 -4.48
C CYS A 46 5.56 11.17 -5.88
N PRO A 47 4.69 11.57 -6.83
CA PRO A 47 5.15 11.95 -8.17
C PRO A 47 5.89 13.30 -8.19
N GLY A 48 5.77 14.12 -7.13
CA GLY A 48 6.46 15.41 -7.04
C GLY A 48 7.92 15.30 -6.54
N CYS A 49 8.17 14.52 -5.49
CA CYS A 49 9.50 14.41 -4.89
C CYS A 49 10.10 13.00 -4.89
N GLY A 50 9.38 11.99 -5.40
CA GLY A 50 9.85 10.59 -5.44
C GLY A 50 9.83 9.86 -4.10
N HIS A 51 9.38 10.50 -3.02
CA HIS A 51 9.33 9.88 -1.69
C HIS A 51 8.33 8.72 -1.65
N PHE A 52 8.75 7.57 -1.13
CA PHE A 52 7.91 6.38 -0.98
C PHE A 52 7.19 6.34 0.36
N TRP A 53 5.86 6.42 0.34
CA TRP A 53 5.01 6.31 1.53
C TRP A 53 4.64 4.85 1.81
N ALA A 54 5.32 4.23 2.78
CA ALA A 54 5.07 2.85 3.18
C ALA A 54 3.70 2.64 3.86
N ARG A 55 3.04 3.70 4.34
CA ARG A 55 1.74 3.65 5.01
C ARG A 55 0.77 4.61 4.35
N THR A 56 -0.51 4.24 4.36
CA THR A 56 -1.59 5.09 3.83
C THR A 56 -2.71 5.20 4.85
N GLN A 57 -3.15 6.43 5.10
CA GLN A 57 -4.28 6.72 5.98
C GLN A 57 -5.59 6.54 5.23
N CYS A 58 -6.55 5.84 5.83
CA CYS A 58 -7.88 5.68 5.26
C CYS A 58 -8.75 6.94 5.47
N HIS A 59 -9.43 7.39 4.43
CA HIS A 59 -10.33 8.56 4.54
C HIS A 59 -11.62 8.28 5.30
N ALA A 60 -12.09 7.03 5.35
CA ALA A 60 -13.27 6.64 6.10
C ALA A 60 -12.96 6.42 7.59
N CYS A 61 -12.08 5.46 7.91
CA CYS A 61 -11.82 5.08 9.31
C CYS A 61 -10.66 5.85 9.98
N LYS A 62 -9.96 6.72 9.24
CA LYS A 62 -8.84 7.56 9.69
C LYS A 62 -7.62 6.82 10.24
N ARG A 63 -7.61 5.49 10.22
CA ARG A 63 -6.47 4.65 10.61
C ARG A 63 -5.47 4.52 9.47
N SER A 64 -4.19 4.45 9.81
CA SER A 64 -3.09 4.22 8.86
C SER A 64 -2.68 2.74 8.85
N SER A 65 -2.68 2.12 7.68
CA SER A 65 -2.20 0.75 7.46
C SER A 65 -1.04 0.72 6.46
N PRO A 66 -0.24 -0.36 6.42
CA PRO A 66 0.77 -0.55 5.37
C PRO A 66 0.14 -0.41 3.98
N HIS A 67 0.82 0.28 3.06
CA HIS A 67 0.29 0.55 1.72
C HIS A 67 0.02 -0.75 0.95
N GLU A 68 0.92 -1.73 1.06
CA GLU A 68 0.78 -3.07 0.46
C GLU A 68 -0.50 -3.80 0.88
N ALA A 69 -0.94 -3.63 2.13
CA ALA A 69 -2.12 -4.30 2.68
C ALA A 69 -3.44 -3.77 2.10
N TRP A 70 -3.40 -2.70 1.28
CA TRP A 70 -4.56 -2.23 0.54
C TRP A 70 -4.81 -3.03 -0.74
N TYR A 71 -3.85 -3.79 -1.24
CA TYR A 71 -3.96 -4.56 -2.47
C TYR A 71 -4.43 -5.98 -2.18
N HIS A 72 -5.67 -6.29 -2.55
CA HIS A 72 -6.28 -7.61 -2.36
C HIS A 72 -6.40 -8.31 -3.70
N TYR A 73 -5.49 -9.24 -3.94
CA TYR A 73 -5.55 -10.10 -5.11
C TYR A 73 -6.63 -11.15 -4.89
N PRO A 74 -7.56 -11.37 -5.83
CA PRO A 74 -8.45 -12.50 -5.72
C PRO A 74 -7.60 -13.78 -5.71
N ALA A 75 -7.96 -14.74 -4.87
CA ALA A 75 -7.32 -16.04 -4.89
C ALA A 75 -7.58 -16.64 -6.28
N GLY A 76 -6.57 -16.60 -7.16
CA GLY A 76 -6.59 -17.44 -8.34
C GLY A 76 -6.71 -18.88 -7.86
N ASP A 77 -7.52 -19.69 -8.53
CA ASP A 77 -7.78 -21.12 -8.29
C ASP A 77 -6.53 -22.04 -8.30
N GLY A 78 -5.31 -21.51 -8.10
CA GLY A 78 -4.08 -22.30 -8.18
C GLY A 78 -2.78 -21.66 -7.68
N ALA A 79 -2.81 -20.59 -6.88
CA ALA A 79 -1.57 -20.03 -6.31
C ALA A 79 -1.50 -20.23 -4.79
N ALA A 80 -1.09 -21.43 -4.38
CA ALA A 80 -0.66 -21.67 -3.01
C ALA A 80 0.55 -20.75 -2.67
N PRO A 81 0.63 -20.21 -1.43
CA PRO A 81 1.77 -19.39 -1.03
C PRO A 81 3.06 -20.21 -1.10
N ARG A 82 4.06 -19.68 -1.83
CA ARG A 82 5.43 -20.19 -1.81
C ARG A 82 5.96 -20.03 -0.39
N LYS A 83 5.96 -21.11 0.40
CA LYS A 83 6.60 -21.16 1.72
C LYS A 83 8.07 -20.76 1.55
N GLU A 84 8.44 -19.57 1.99
CA GLU A 84 9.82 -19.20 2.25
C GLU A 84 10.32 -20.12 3.37
N LYS A 85 11.26 -21.00 3.03
CA LYS A 85 11.77 -22.02 3.93
C LYS A 85 12.79 -21.38 4.87
N SER A 86 12.53 -21.58 6.16
CA SER A 86 13.41 -21.39 7.33
C SER A 86 14.91 -21.44 7.02
N LEU A 87 15.65 -20.40 7.44
CA LEU A 87 17.06 -20.52 7.78
C LEU A 87 17.19 -20.48 9.31
N GLU A 88 16.92 -21.60 9.95
CA GLU A 88 17.32 -21.86 11.33
C GLU A 88 18.82 -22.21 11.40
N LYS A 89 19.48 -21.60 12.38
CA LYS A 89 20.83 -21.92 12.88
C LYS A 89 20.74 -23.02 13.96
N ALA A 90 21.64 -24.01 13.90
CA ALA A 90 22.25 -24.74 15.03
C ALA A 90 23.32 -25.68 14.41
N ALA A 91 24.64 -25.54 14.61
CA ALA A 91 25.43 -25.67 15.84
C ALA A 91 25.15 -26.98 16.59
N GLY A 92 25.99 -27.97 16.31
CA GLY A 92 26.13 -29.26 16.99
C GLY A 92 27.45 -29.87 16.58
#